data_AF-A0A934R1G7-F1
#
_entry.id   AF-A0A934R1G7-F1
#
_cell.length_a   1.000
_cell.length_b   1.000
_cell.length_c   1.000
_cell.angle_alpha   90.00
_cell.angle_beta   90.00
_cell.angle_gamma   90.00
#
_symmetry.space_group_name_H-M   'P 1'
#
loop_
_entity.id
_entity.type
_entity.pdbx_description
1 polymer ?
#
loop_
_entity_poly.entity_id
_entity_poly.type
_entity_poly.pdbx_seq_one_letter_code
_entity_poly.pdbx_strand_id
1 'polypeptide(L)'
;MKPSRRDLAVFGLTCLATAAAWIHFRPIEAPAAPAPAPPVTTPTGWSGERLDQALAAVGKAGSAAARLDACKDLLQIPPTDILATLEQQVAESDRQLSLVAKTLLIRWAAEDGEAAARWAWNRLRSKEAWEEAFRQIGPAWAAHNPTGLGRWAMTIDAKGTPPDDAPEAGTMEMRVASRGLHTDISRWLVTEDPRLAYEILIKHGRMSSEDPKIALALSSVERVREAVSAFGDFKIGNPVRLTGKEIHLYYLFLRWSELDPDDFNRSRHAGTIAIGDTEKAAAALERFKSLPAREKPDAAENLMAGIVPAARSGRMRSIAQTWADTDPSAAIRWLDARPPEDRPAANTARASAIAPHDLTVTLDWMDGLPEEQRLSLVQIFDSWTKAHPGQRADRSGWPAGRVEAWEDLEALQVE
;
A
#
# COMPACT_ATOMS: atom_id res chain seq x y z
N MET A 1 11.75 -41.55 -12.43
CA MET A 1 12.24 -41.84 -11.06
C MET A 1 11.04 -41.95 -10.14
N LYS A 2 10.99 -42.95 -9.25
CA LYS A 2 9.90 -43.07 -8.26
C LYS A 2 10.23 -42.17 -7.05
N PRO A 3 9.30 -41.35 -6.57
CA PRO A 3 9.54 -40.50 -5.40
C PRO A 3 9.84 -41.37 -4.17
N SER A 4 10.81 -40.94 -3.37
CA SER A 4 11.18 -41.68 -2.16
C SER A 4 10.07 -41.56 -1.11
N ARG A 5 10.02 -42.51 -0.16
CA ARG A 5 9.09 -42.41 0.99
C ARG A 5 9.26 -41.10 1.77
N ARG A 6 10.45 -40.52 1.75
CA ARG A 6 10.75 -39.25 2.41
C ARG A 6 10.11 -38.07 1.68
N ASP A 7 10.11 -38.09 0.34
CA ASP A 7 9.48 -37.04 -0.49
C ASP A 7 7.96 -37.03 -0.31
N LEU A 8 7.35 -38.22 -0.22
CA LEU A 8 5.92 -38.36 0.06
C LEU A 8 5.54 -37.89 1.47
N ALA A 9 6.41 -38.15 2.47
CA ALA A 9 6.18 -37.69 3.84
C ALA A 9 6.31 -36.17 3.98
N VAL A 10 7.31 -35.57 3.33
CA VAL A 10 7.48 -34.10 3.31
C VAL A 10 6.29 -33.45 2.62
N PHE A 11 5.88 -33.96 1.45
CA PHE A 11 4.69 -33.46 0.74
C PHE A 11 3.42 -33.53 1.60
N GLY A 12 3.18 -34.66 2.29
CA GLY A 12 2.02 -34.81 3.17
C GLY A 12 2.02 -33.82 4.35
N LEU A 13 3.18 -33.60 4.98
CA LEU A 13 3.35 -32.63 6.06
C LEU A 13 3.15 -31.19 5.58
N THR A 14 3.66 -30.85 4.41
CA THR A 14 3.46 -29.52 3.80
C THR A 14 1.98 -29.30 3.49
N CYS A 15 1.29 -30.27 2.88
CA CYS A 15 -0.15 -30.17 2.62
C CYS A 15 -0.98 -30.01 3.90
N LEU A 16 -0.65 -30.73 4.98
CA LEU A 16 -1.33 -30.60 6.27
C LEU A 16 -1.10 -29.23 6.91
N ALA A 17 0.12 -28.69 6.85
CA ALA A 17 0.42 -27.36 7.36
C ALA A 17 -0.30 -26.26 6.57
N THR A 18 -0.36 -26.39 5.23
CA THR A 18 -1.11 -25.45 4.37
C THR A 18 -2.62 -25.55 4.62
N ALA A 19 -3.16 -26.75 4.81
CA ALA A 19 -4.58 -26.94 5.14
C ALA A 19 -4.92 -26.35 6.53
N ALA A 20 -4.07 -26.55 7.53
CA ALA A 20 -4.24 -25.96 8.86
C ALA A 20 -4.18 -24.43 8.81
N ALA A 21 -3.24 -23.85 8.06
CA ALA A 21 -3.16 -22.41 7.83
C ALA A 21 -4.42 -21.90 7.10
N TRP A 22 -4.91 -22.62 6.10
CA TRP A 22 -6.11 -22.21 5.35
C TRP A 22 -7.39 -22.30 6.18
N ILE A 23 -7.48 -23.24 7.13
CA ILE A 23 -8.58 -23.32 8.09
C ILE A 23 -8.50 -22.19 9.12
N HIS A 24 -7.29 -21.83 9.57
CA HIS A 24 -7.10 -20.83 10.61
C HIS A 24 -7.20 -19.38 10.09
N PHE A 25 -6.82 -19.16 8.82
CA PHE A 25 -6.83 -17.85 8.16
C PHE A 25 -7.89 -17.74 7.07
N ARG A 26 -8.86 -18.66 7.02
CA ARG A 26 -9.99 -18.51 6.11
C ARG A 26 -10.69 -17.21 6.48
N PRO A 27 -10.83 -16.23 5.56
CA PRO A 27 -11.74 -15.13 5.80
C PRO A 27 -13.09 -15.76 6.07
N ILE A 28 -13.64 -15.51 7.25
CA ILE A 28 -15.02 -15.85 7.53
C ILE A 28 -15.81 -15.10 6.47
N GLU A 29 -16.37 -15.81 5.49
CA GLU A 29 -17.38 -15.24 4.61
C GLU A 29 -18.38 -14.58 5.54
N ALA A 30 -18.48 -13.25 5.48
CA ALA A 30 -19.49 -12.53 6.22
C ALA A 30 -20.81 -13.23 5.89
N PRO A 31 -21.45 -13.89 6.87
CA PRO A 31 -22.69 -14.61 6.58
C PRO A 31 -23.62 -13.59 5.92
N ALA A 32 -24.28 -14.00 4.83
CA ALA A 32 -25.34 -13.21 4.20
C ALA A 32 -26.19 -12.62 5.33
N ALA A 33 -26.31 -11.28 5.34
CA ALA A 33 -26.93 -10.55 6.44
C ALA A 33 -28.17 -11.32 6.90
N PRO A 34 -28.19 -11.85 8.13
CA PRO A 34 -29.25 -12.74 8.56
C PRO A 34 -30.57 -12.00 8.35
N ALA A 35 -31.58 -12.72 7.83
CA ALA A 35 -32.94 -12.19 7.79
C ALA A 35 -33.25 -11.57 9.16
N PRO A 36 -33.81 -10.34 9.22
CA PRO A 36 -33.97 -9.61 10.46
C PRO A 36 -34.60 -10.55 11.49
N ALA A 37 -33.87 -10.82 12.57
CA ALA A 37 -34.32 -11.73 13.60
C ALA A 37 -35.73 -11.28 14.04
N PRO A 38 -36.67 -12.23 14.28
CA PRO A 38 -37.95 -11.87 14.88
C PRO A 38 -37.66 -10.99 16.10
N PRO A 39 -38.43 -9.90 16.32
CA PRO A 39 -38.15 -8.96 17.40
C PRO A 39 -38.00 -9.75 18.69
N VAL A 40 -36.76 -9.82 19.19
CA VAL A 40 -36.46 -10.45 20.46
C VAL A 40 -37.33 -9.70 21.45
N THR A 41 -38.28 -10.38 22.09
CA THR A 41 -39.01 -9.81 23.22
C THR A 41 -37.97 -9.44 24.25
N THR A 42 -37.59 -8.17 24.28
CA THR A 42 -36.63 -7.64 25.23
C THR A 42 -37.18 -7.95 26.61
N PRO A 43 -36.49 -8.78 27.42
CA PRO A 43 -36.88 -8.98 28.80
C PRO A 43 -37.01 -7.59 29.43
N THR A 44 -38.14 -7.32 30.04
CA THR A 44 -38.42 -6.09 30.77
C THR A 44 -37.35 -5.86 31.84
N GLY A 45 -36.34 -5.05 31.51
CA GLY A 45 -35.27 -4.59 32.39
C GLY A 45 -34.34 -5.71 32.88
N TRP A 46 -33.05 -5.41 32.98
CA TRP A 46 -32.23 -6.15 33.93
C TRP A 46 -32.64 -5.75 35.34
N SER A 47 -33.14 -6.69 36.14
CA SER A 47 -33.36 -6.40 37.57
C SER A 47 -32.02 -6.05 38.21
N GLY A 48 -32.02 -5.13 39.18
CA GLY A 48 -30.80 -4.79 39.94
C GLY A 48 -30.13 -6.04 40.53
N GLU A 49 -30.93 -7.02 40.98
CA GLU A 49 -30.44 -8.30 41.46
C GLU A 49 -29.67 -9.10 40.40
N ARG A 50 -30.16 -9.17 39.15
CA ARG A 50 -29.46 -9.87 38.07
C ARG A 50 -28.14 -9.19 37.73
N LEU A 51 -28.13 -7.86 37.75
CA LEU A 51 -26.92 -7.07 37.55
C LEU A 51 -25.89 -7.38 38.64
N ASP A 52 -26.29 -7.31 39.92
CA ASP A 52 -25.43 -7.61 41.06
C ASP A 52 -24.88 -9.04 41.01
N GLN A 53 -25.70 -10.01 40.59
CA GLN A 53 -25.26 -11.40 40.40
C GLN A 53 -24.20 -11.52 39.30
N ALA A 54 -24.39 -10.85 38.15
CA ALA A 54 -23.42 -10.88 37.06
C ALA A 54 -22.09 -10.21 37.46
N LEU A 55 -22.17 -9.07 38.17
CA LEU A 55 -20.99 -8.38 38.71
C LEU A 55 -20.24 -9.25 39.71
N ALA A 56 -20.96 -9.88 40.64
CA ALA A 56 -20.38 -10.79 41.63
C ALA A 56 -19.77 -12.03 40.99
N ALA A 57 -20.35 -12.56 39.92
CA ALA A 57 -19.82 -13.71 39.19
C ALA A 57 -18.45 -13.39 38.57
N VAL A 58 -18.28 -12.22 37.95
CA VAL A 58 -16.99 -11.78 37.40
C VAL A 58 -15.94 -11.61 38.51
N GLY A 59 -16.33 -11.04 39.66
CA GLY A 59 -15.43 -10.86 40.81
C GLY A 59 -15.00 -12.17 41.48
N LYS A 60 -15.88 -13.18 41.52
CA LYS A 60 -15.62 -14.50 42.14
C LYS A 60 -14.89 -15.48 41.23
N ALA A 61 -14.80 -15.21 39.93
CA ALA A 61 -14.20 -16.12 38.97
C ALA A 61 -12.68 -16.24 39.17
N GLY A 62 -12.25 -17.43 39.60
CA GLY A 62 -10.85 -17.75 39.94
C GLY A 62 -9.94 -18.01 38.73
N SER A 63 -10.48 -18.23 37.53
CA SER A 63 -9.72 -18.52 36.31
C SER A 63 -10.06 -17.57 35.17
N ALA A 64 -9.16 -17.41 34.20
CA ALA A 64 -9.41 -16.60 33.01
C ALA A 64 -10.61 -17.10 32.19
N ALA A 65 -10.77 -18.42 32.06
CA ALA A 65 -11.91 -19.02 31.37
C ALA A 65 -13.23 -18.73 32.09
N ALA A 66 -13.26 -18.86 33.43
CA ALA A 66 -14.45 -18.56 34.22
C ALA A 66 -14.82 -17.06 34.17
N ARG A 67 -13.81 -16.17 34.14
CA ARG A 67 -14.04 -14.72 33.98
C ARG A 67 -14.63 -14.41 32.61
N LEU A 68 -14.10 -15.01 31.54
CA LEU A 68 -14.62 -14.84 30.19
C LEU A 68 -16.07 -15.34 30.07
N ASP A 69 -16.38 -16.47 30.71
CA ASP A 69 -17.73 -17.01 30.75
C ASP A 69 -18.69 -16.08 31.50
N ALA A 70 -18.30 -15.58 32.68
CA ALA A 70 -19.08 -14.62 33.44
C ALA A 70 -19.28 -13.28 32.69
N CYS A 71 -18.31 -12.84 31.89
CA CYS A 71 -18.46 -11.66 31.04
C CYS A 71 -19.56 -11.81 29.98
N LYS A 72 -19.96 -13.02 29.59
CA LYS A 72 -21.04 -13.23 28.61
C LYS A 72 -22.37 -12.69 29.11
N ASP A 73 -22.64 -12.81 30.41
CA ASP A 73 -23.84 -12.25 31.01
C ASP A 73 -23.83 -10.72 30.93
N LEU A 74 -22.68 -10.08 31.17
CA LEU A 74 -22.56 -8.62 31.04
C LEU A 74 -22.83 -8.12 29.62
N LEU A 75 -22.54 -8.92 28.58
CA LEU A 75 -22.85 -8.56 27.19
C LEU A 75 -24.35 -8.54 26.88
N GLN A 76 -25.18 -9.13 27.75
CA GLN A 76 -26.64 -9.15 27.64
C GLN A 76 -27.31 -7.98 28.38
N ILE A 77 -26.54 -7.09 29.02
CA ILE A 77 -27.07 -5.88 29.65
C ILE A 77 -27.66 -4.94 28.57
N PRO A 78 -28.89 -4.43 28.75
CA PRO A 78 -29.50 -3.50 27.83
C PRO A 78 -28.64 -2.24 27.67
N PRO A 79 -28.53 -1.70 26.45
CA PRO A 79 -27.74 -0.49 26.20
C PRO A 79 -28.11 0.69 27.11
N THR A 80 -29.40 0.80 27.48
CA THR A 80 -29.93 1.81 28.40
C THR A 80 -29.34 1.73 29.80
N ASP A 81 -28.88 0.55 30.22
CA ASP A 81 -28.45 0.26 31.60
C ASP A 81 -26.91 0.28 31.72
N ILE A 82 -26.18 0.27 30.59
CA ILE A 82 -24.72 0.23 30.56
C ILE A 82 -24.11 1.45 31.28
N LEU A 83 -24.64 2.65 31.02
CA LEU A 83 -24.10 3.89 31.57
C LEU A 83 -24.20 3.93 33.10
N ALA A 84 -25.38 3.60 33.64
CA ALA A 84 -25.60 3.56 35.09
C ALA A 84 -24.66 2.56 35.77
N THR A 85 -24.49 1.39 35.15
CA THR A 85 -23.58 0.34 35.63
C THR A 85 -22.12 0.80 35.59
N LEU A 86 -21.69 1.44 34.50
CA LEU A 86 -20.34 1.99 34.37
C LEU A 86 -20.03 3.04 35.44
N GLU A 87 -20.97 3.94 35.73
CA GLU A 87 -20.81 4.95 36.78
C GLU A 87 -20.58 4.33 38.16
N GLN A 88 -21.31 3.26 38.50
CA GLN A 88 -21.10 2.51 39.73
C GLN A 88 -19.70 1.89 39.79
N GLN A 89 -19.26 1.25 38.70
CA GLN A 89 -17.98 0.52 38.66
C GLN A 89 -16.75 1.44 38.63
N VAL A 90 -16.89 2.63 38.07
CA VAL A 90 -15.78 3.60 37.91
C VAL A 90 -15.58 4.42 39.18
N ALA A 91 -16.59 4.53 40.04
CA ALA A 91 -16.45 5.18 41.34
C ALA A 91 -15.42 4.48 42.25
N GLU A 92 -15.24 3.17 42.06
CA GLU A 92 -14.47 2.31 42.98
C GLU A 92 -12.96 2.22 42.67
N SER A 93 -12.49 2.72 41.52
CA SER A 93 -11.07 2.64 41.13
C SER A 93 -10.50 3.96 40.64
N ASP A 94 -9.27 4.26 41.04
CA ASP A 94 -8.62 5.56 40.77
C ASP A 94 -7.74 5.57 39.52
N ARG A 95 -7.30 4.41 39.01
CA ARG A 95 -6.35 4.37 37.87
C ARG A 95 -6.53 3.25 36.86
N GLN A 96 -7.19 2.14 37.23
CA GLN A 96 -7.36 0.99 36.33
C GLN A 96 -8.83 0.62 36.20
N LEU A 97 -9.28 0.45 34.96
CA LEU A 97 -10.61 -0.05 34.68
C LEU A 97 -10.74 -1.49 35.15
N SER A 98 -11.79 -1.79 35.91
CA SER A 98 -12.14 -3.16 36.26
C SER A 98 -12.47 -3.96 35.00
N LEU A 99 -12.34 -5.29 35.06
CA LEU A 99 -12.72 -6.16 33.95
C LEU A 99 -14.17 -5.94 33.51
N VAL A 100 -15.06 -5.67 34.47
CA VAL A 100 -16.46 -5.29 34.23
C VAL A 100 -16.52 -4.01 33.39
N ALA A 101 -15.87 -2.93 33.83
CA ALA A 101 -15.89 -1.65 33.14
C ALA A 101 -15.34 -1.78 31.70
N LYS A 102 -14.26 -2.56 31.51
CA LYS A 102 -13.73 -2.85 30.17
C LYS A 102 -14.75 -3.59 29.30
N THR A 103 -15.41 -4.61 29.84
CA THR A 103 -16.42 -5.42 29.11
C THR A 103 -17.62 -4.56 28.69
N LEU A 104 -18.12 -3.72 29.59
CA LEU A 104 -19.22 -2.80 29.33
C LEU A 104 -18.86 -1.74 28.29
N LEU A 105 -17.64 -1.18 28.36
CA LEU A 105 -17.14 -0.25 27.36
C LEU A 105 -17.03 -0.89 25.97
N ILE A 106 -16.54 -2.12 25.87
CA ILE A 106 -16.50 -2.87 24.61
C ILE A 106 -17.91 -3.04 24.04
N ARG A 107 -18.87 -3.48 24.88
CA ARG A 107 -20.26 -3.69 24.46
C ARG A 107 -20.94 -2.39 24.04
N TRP A 108 -20.72 -1.30 24.76
CA TRP A 108 -21.25 0.01 24.40
C TRP A 108 -20.63 0.50 23.09
N ALA A 109 -19.31 0.38 22.95
CA ALA A 109 -18.60 0.84 21.76
C ALA A 109 -18.98 0.08 20.49
N ALA A 110 -19.38 -1.19 20.62
CA ALA A 110 -19.95 -1.98 19.54
C ALA A 110 -21.28 -1.42 18.99
N GLU A 111 -22.00 -0.63 19.78
CA GLU A 111 -23.31 -0.08 19.42
C GLU A 111 -23.25 1.42 19.13
N ASP A 112 -22.60 2.18 20.02
CA ASP A 112 -22.38 3.61 19.90
C ASP A 112 -20.99 3.98 20.43
N GLY A 113 -19.99 3.72 19.58
CA GLY A 113 -18.59 4.03 19.89
C GLY A 113 -18.31 5.51 20.13
N GLU A 114 -19.06 6.43 19.50
CA GLU A 114 -18.88 7.86 19.71
C GLU A 114 -19.34 8.26 21.12
N ALA A 115 -20.53 7.81 21.54
CA ALA A 115 -21.03 8.08 22.87
C ALA A 115 -20.11 7.47 23.94
N ALA A 116 -19.66 6.23 23.73
CA ALA A 116 -18.72 5.55 24.63
C ALA A 116 -17.38 6.32 24.76
N ALA A 117 -16.81 6.75 23.63
CA ALA A 117 -15.58 7.55 23.58
C ALA A 117 -15.74 8.89 24.32
N ARG A 118 -16.86 9.60 24.06
CA ARG A 118 -17.15 10.89 24.68
C ARG A 118 -17.33 10.76 26.19
N TRP A 119 -18.06 9.73 26.64
CA TRP A 119 -18.22 9.45 28.07
C TRP A 119 -16.89 9.11 28.73
N ALA A 120 -16.12 8.18 28.15
CA ALA A 120 -14.86 7.72 28.70
C ALA A 120 -13.89 8.88 28.90
N TRP A 121 -13.84 9.81 27.94
CA TRP A 121 -13.07 11.03 28.10
C TRP A 121 -13.55 11.89 29.27
N ASN A 122 -14.83 12.28 29.24
CA ASN A 122 -15.39 13.20 30.22
C ASN A 122 -15.23 12.66 31.64
N ARG A 123 -15.38 11.34 31.82
CA ARG A 123 -15.43 10.70 33.12
C ARG A 123 -14.08 10.23 33.64
N LEU A 124 -13.21 9.72 32.76
CA LEU A 124 -11.96 9.04 33.16
C LEU A 124 -10.72 9.92 33.01
N ARG A 125 -10.81 11.10 32.37
CA ARG A 125 -9.65 11.98 32.16
C ARG A 125 -8.95 12.37 33.46
N SER A 126 -9.72 12.77 34.48
CA SER A 126 -9.17 13.22 35.77
C SER A 126 -8.52 12.10 36.57
N LYS A 127 -8.75 10.85 36.15
CA LYS A 127 -8.23 9.63 36.76
C LYS A 127 -7.09 8.99 35.97
N GLU A 128 -6.66 9.62 34.87
CA GLU A 128 -5.66 9.05 33.93
C GLU A 128 -6.06 7.68 33.32
N ALA A 129 -7.27 7.19 33.58
CA ALA A 129 -7.76 5.88 33.14
C ALA A 129 -8.34 5.89 31.71
N TRP A 130 -8.45 7.08 31.10
CA TRP A 130 -9.00 7.26 29.76
C TRP A 130 -8.21 6.49 28.69
N GLU A 131 -6.87 6.44 28.78
CA GLU A 131 -6.06 5.71 27.80
C GLU A 131 -6.40 4.22 27.75
N GLU A 132 -6.69 3.61 28.89
CA GLU A 132 -7.12 2.23 28.99
C GLU A 132 -8.52 2.04 28.38
N ALA A 133 -9.45 2.97 28.64
CA ALA A 133 -10.79 2.92 28.03
C ALA A 133 -10.70 2.94 26.50
N PHE A 134 -9.89 3.82 25.93
CA PHE A 134 -9.77 3.92 24.47
C PHE A 134 -9.12 2.70 23.82
N ARG A 135 -8.23 2.00 24.54
CA ARG A 135 -7.72 0.69 24.08
C ARG A 135 -8.82 -0.37 23.97
N GLN A 136 -9.91 -0.22 24.70
CA GLN A 136 -11.07 -1.11 24.61
C GLN A 136 -12.11 -0.62 23.59
N ILE A 137 -12.41 0.68 23.59
CA ILE A 137 -13.43 1.29 22.72
C ILE A 137 -13.02 1.24 21.26
N GLY A 138 -11.78 1.62 20.92
CA GLY A 138 -11.33 1.74 19.53
C GLY A 138 -11.50 0.44 18.73
N PRO A 139 -10.92 -0.69 19.17
CA PRO A 139 -11.07 -1.97 18.48
C PRO A 139 -12.53 -2.45 18.40
N ALA A 140 -13.30 -2.29 19.48
CA ALA A 140 -14.71 -2.69 19.50
C ALA A 140 -15.55 -1.86 18.52
N TRP A 141 -15.36 -0.54 18.51
CA TRP A 141 -16.02 0.34 17.56
C TRP A 141 -15.62 0.00 16.13
N ALA A 142 -14.33 -0.21 15.85
CA ALA A 142 -13.89 -0.62 14.53
C ALA A 142 -14.47 -1.98 14.08
N ALA A 143 -14.68 -2.92 15.00
CA ALA A 143 -15.24 -4.24 14.67
C ALA A 143 -16.68 -4.16 14.18
N HIS A 144 -17.44 -3.21 14.72
CA HIS A 144 -18.89 -3.13 14.49
C HIS A 144 -19.28 -1.98 13.55
N ASN A 145 -18.54 -0.88 13.57
CA ASN A 145 -18.80 0.30 12.76
C ASN A 145 -17.49 1.04 12.40
N PRO A 146 -16.64 0.43 11.55
CA PRO A 146 -15.35 1.01 11.17
C PRO A 146 -15.51 2.36 10.47
N THR A 147 -16.53 2.50 9.60
CA THR A 147 -16.83 3.76 8.91
C THR A 147 -17.20 4.88 9.90
N GLY A 148 -18.00 4.58 10.92
CA GLY A 148 -18.35 5.53 11.98
C GLY A 148 -17.13 6.02 12.74
N LEU A 149 -16.25 5.09 13.14
CA LEU A 149 -14.97 5.43 13.78
C LEU A 149 -14.10 6.29 12.87
N GLY A 150 -13.99 5.94 11.58
CA GLY A 150 -13.19 6.67 10.61
C GLY A 150 -13.70 8.10 10.39
N ARG A 151 -15.01 8.27 10.24
CA ARG A 151 -15.63 9.60 10.12
C ARG A 151 -15.42 10.43 11.37
N TRP A 152 -15.62 9.83 12.55
CA TRP A 152 -15.36 10.51 13.82
C TRP A 152 -13.89 10.98 13.91
N ALA A 153 -12.93 10.12 13.57
CA ALA A 153 -11.51 10.48 13.51
C ALA A 153 -11.23 11.64 12.53
N MET A 154 -11.92 11.70 11.40
CA MET A 154 -11.80 12.82 10.45
C MET A 154 -12.41 14.12 10.99
N THR A 155 -13.54 14.05 11.70
CA THR A 155 -14.17 15.25 12.33
C THR A 155 -13.29 15.86 13.40
N ILE A 156 -12.60 15.01 14.17
CA ILE A 156 -11.61 15.40 15.16
C ILE A 156 -10.51 16.23 14.50
N ASP A 157 -9.92 15.68 13.44
CA ASP A 157 -8.76 16.29 12.82
C ASP A 157 -9.12 17.60 12.10
N ALA A 158 -10.37 17.71 11.61
CA ALA A 158 -10.89 18.95 11.03
C ALA A 158 -11.00 20.10 12.06
N LYS A 159 -11.09 19.81 13.37
CA LYS A 159 -11.06 20.84 14.42
C LYS A 159 -9.66 21.44 14.64
N GLY A 160 -8.63 20.83 14.03
CA GLY A 160 -7.24 21.27 14.09
C GLY A 160 -6.50 20.79 15.33
N THR A 161 -5.17 20.74 15.24
CA THR A 161 -4.31 20.57 16.41
C THR A 161 -4.51 21.81 17.28
N PRO A 162 -4.88 21.66 18.56
CA PRO A 162 -4.92 22.81 19.46
C PRO A 162 -3.50 23.39 19.58
N PRO A 163 -3.36 24.70 19.87
CA PRO A 163 -2.06 25.31 20.21
C PRO A 163 -1.30 24.50 21.28
N ASP A 164 0.03 24.54 21.30
CA ASP A 164 0.86 23.81 22.29
C ASP A 164 0.53 24.18 23.75
N ASP A 165 -0.08 25.34 23.94
CA ASP A 165 -0.52 25.96 25.18
C ASP A 165 -2.05 25.86 25.41
N ALA A 166 -2.80 25.31 24.45
CA ALA A 166 -4.21 25.04 24.66
C ALA A 166 -4.40 23.84 25.60
N PRO A 167 -5.45 23.86 26.44
CA PRO A 167 -5.72 22.78 27.40
C PRO A 167 -5.72 21.43 26.68
N GLU A 168 -5.22 20.37 27.35
CA GLU A 168 -5.02 18.98 26.88
C GLU A 168 -6.19 18.34 26.08
N ALA A 169 -7.35 19.00 26.02
CA ALA A 169 -8.54 18.61 25.29
C ALA A 169 -8.38 18.48 23.77
N GLY A 170 -7.44 19.16 23.09
CA GLY A 170 -7.25 18.95 21.65
C GLY A 170 -6.12 17.97 21.28
N THR A 171 -5.17 17.70 22.19
CA THR A 171 -4.18 16.62 22.01
C THR A 171 -4.81 15.23 22.23
N MET A 172 -5.97 15.20 22.88
CA MET A 172 -6.85 14.06 23.15
C MET A 172 -7.33 13.32 21.89
N GLU A 173 -8.09 14.02 21.05
CA GLU A 173 -8.89 13.39 20.00
C GLU A 173 -7.94 12.75 18.95
N MET A 174 -6.80 13.39 18.72
CA MET A 174 -5.69 12.91 17.88
C MET A 174 -5.00 11.65 18.44
N ARG A 175 -4.93 11.47 19.78
CA ARG A 175 -4.32 10.29 20.43
C ARG A 175 -5.19 9.04 20.30
N VAL A 176 -6.51 9.20 20.31
CA VAL A 176 -7.47 8.09 20.11
C VAL A 176 -7.43 7.61 18.67
N ALA A 177 -7.51 8.55 17.73
CA ALA A 177 -7.36 8.25 16.30
C ALA A 177 -6.02 7.54 16.06
N SER A 178 -4.91 8.13 16.49
CA SER A 178 -3.58 7.55 16.23
C SER A 178 -3.41 6.15 16.80
N ARG A 179 -3.74 5.87 18.08
CA ARG A 179 -3.52 4.53 18.68
C ARG A 179 -4.50 3.46 18.20
N GLY A 180 -5.76 3.81 17.91
CA GLY A 180 -6.72 2.85 17.36
C GLY A 180 -6.36 2.43 15.93
N LEU A 181 -5.96 3.37 15.08
CA LEU A 181 -5.72 3.15 13.65
C LEU A 181 -4.49 2.27 13.33
N HIS A 182 -3.68 1.90 14.34
CA HIS A 182 -2.29 1.50 14.13
C HIS A 182 -2.04 0.09 13.54
N THR A 183 -3.05 -0.71 13.17
CA THR A 183 -2.87 -1.81 12.17
C THR A 183 -4.18 -2.54 11.85
N ASP A 184 -4.89 -3.06 12.86
CA ASP A 184 -6.06 -3.92 12.61
C ASP A 184 -7.31 -3.12 12.18
N ILE A 185 -7.49 -1.93 12.75
CA ILE A 185 -8.57 -1.01 12.35
C ILE A 185 -8.40 -0.58 10.89
N SER A 186 -7.15 -0.31 10.46
CA SER A 186 -6.87 0.06 9.07
C SER A 186 -7.18 -1.09 8.11
N ARG A 187 -6.95 -2.36 8.50
CA ARG A 187 -7.28 -3.51 7.67
C ARG A 187 -8.79 -3.67 7.48
N TRP A 188 -9.59 -3.58 8.55
CA TRP A 188 -11.05 -3.65 8.45
C TRP A 188 -11.66 -2.46 7.72
N LEU A 189 -11.17 -1.25 8.01
CA LEU A 189 -11.67 -0.05 7.33
C LEU A 189 -11.34 -0.10 5.84
N VAL A 190 -10.16 -0.61 5.44
CA VAL A 190 -9.83 -0.78 4.02
C VAL A 190 -10.78 -1.76 3.32
N THR A 191 -11.25 -2.81 3.99
CA THR A 191 -12.21 -3.73 3.36
C THR A 191 -13.64 -3.17 3.30
N GLU A 192 -14.04 -2.33 4.26
CA GLU A 192 -15.40 -1.78 4.35
C GLU A 192 -15.58 -0.45 3.61
N ASP A 193 -14.66 0.50 3.79
CA ASP A 193 -14.64 1.83 3.16
C ASP A 193 -13.19 2.21 2.79
N PRO A 194 -12.67 1.67 1.67
CA PRO A 194 -11.29 1.87 1.25
C PRO A 194 -10.93 3.35 1.10
N ARG A 195 -11.85 4.18 0.59
CA ARG A 195 -11.59 5.60 0.40
C ARG A 195 -11.34 6.28 1.74
N LEU A 196 -12.25 6.13 2.69
CA LEU A 196 -12.10 6.73 4.02
C LEU A 196 -10.84 6.24 4.72
N ALA A 197 -10.52 4.95 4.59
CA ALA A 197 -9.30 4.38 5.16
C ALA A 197 -8.04 5.09 4.66
N TYR A 198 -7.91 5.27 3.34
CA TYR A 198 -6.74 5.92 2.76
C TYR A 198 -6.76 7.44 3.01
N GLU A 199 -7.91 8.11 3.05
CA GLU A 199 -8.00 9.52 3.45
C GLU A 199 -7.42 9.73 4.86
N ILE A 200 -7.76 8.85 5.81
CA ILE A 200 -7.23 8.86 7.18
C ILE A 200 -5.71 8.62 7.19
N LEU A 201 -5.22 7.60 6.48
CA LEU A 201 -3.78 7.29 6.39
C LEU A 201 -2.98 8.46 5.82
N ILE A 202 -3.48 9.07 4.74
CA ILE A 202 -2.90 10.23 4.06
C ILE A 202 -2.85 11.44 5.00
N LYS A 203 -3.89 11.67 5.79
CA LYS A 203 -4.02 12.84 6.67
C LYS A 203 -3.12 12.76 7.88
N HIS A 204 -3.06 11.60 8.54
CA HIS A 204 -2.32 11.44 9.78
C HIS A 204 -0.83 11.16 9.60
N GLY A 205 -0.35 10.91 8.38
CA GLY A 205 1.08 10.91 8.02
C GLY A 205 1.93 9.83 8.70
N ARG A 206 1.33 8.93 9.49
CA ARG A 206 2.01 7.83 10.21
C ARG A 206 1.86 6.51 9.47
N MET A 207 2.17 6.54 8.19
CA MET A 207 2.23 5.35 7.34
C MET A 207 3.50 4.57 7.68
N SER A 208 3.36 3.45 8.38
CA SER A 208 4.43 2.48 8.63
C SER A 208 4.84 1.81 7.31
N SER A 209 6.08 1.35 7.20
CA SER A 209 6.55 0.55 6.06
C SER A 209 5.83 -0.79 5.92
N GLU A 210 5.11 -1.26 6.95
CA GLU A 210 4.29 -2.48 6.93
C GLU A 210 2.85 -2.25 6.43
N ASP A 211 2.37 -1.00 6.46
CA ASP A 211 1.02 -0.63 6.03
C ASP A 211 0.75 -0.77 4.52
N PRO A 212 1.72 -0.78 3.58
CA PRO A 212 1.42 -0.94 2.16
C PRO A 212 0.78 -2.29 1.82
N LYS A 213 0.98 -3.31 2.67
CA LYS A 213 0.31 -4.62 2.56
C LYS A 213 -1.20 -4.53 2.73
N ILE A 214 -1.72 -3.44 3.29
CA ILE A 214 -3.17 -3.24 3.45
C ILE A 214 -3.87 -3.20 2.08
N ALA A 215 -3.19 -2.74 1.01
CA ALA A 215 -3.73 -2.80 -0.35
C ALA A 215 -4.11 -4.23 -0.77
N LEU A 216 -3.40 -5.25 -0.25
CA LEU A 216 -3.67 -6.66 -0.56
C LEU A 216 -5.01 -7.15 -0.02
N ALA A 217 -5.60 -6.45 0.97
CA ALA A 217 -6.92 -6.77 1.49
C ALA A 217 -8.05 -6.42 0.50
N LEU A 218 -7.77 -5.58 -0.51
CA LEU A 218 -8.72 -5.23 -1.56
C LEU A 218 -8.80 -6.36 -2.59
N SER A 219 -9.98 -6.96 -2.74
CA SER A 219 -10.21 -8.14 -3.58
C SER A 219 -10.88 -7.84 -4.92
N SER A 220 -11.21 -6.58 -5.22
CA SER A 220 -11.85 -6.16 -6.48
C SER A 220 -11.32 -4.82 -6.98
N VAL A 221 -11.41 -4.61 -8.29
CA VAL A 221 -10.95 -3.41 -8.98
C VAL A 221 -11.73 -2.17 -8.53
N GLU A 222 -13.03 -2.30 -8.30
CA GLU A 222 -13.90 -1.22 -7.82
C GLU A 222 -13.42 -0.67 -6.48
N ARG A 223 -13.08 -1.56 -5.55
CA ARG A 223 -12.57 -1.20 -4.22
C ARG A 223 -11.18 -0.54 -4.30
N VAL A 224 -10.31 -1.02 -5.19
CA VAL A 224 -9.01 -0.40 -5.43
C VAL A 224 -9.17 1.00 -6.02
N ARG A 225 -10.08 1.20 -6.97
CA ARG A 225 -10.39 2.52 -7.53
C ARG A 225 -10.95 3.49 -6.48
N GLU A 226 -11.83 2.99 -5.62
CA GLU A 226 -12.34 3.74 -4.48
C GLU A 226 -11.20 4.20 -3.55
N ALA A 227 -10.26 3.30 -3.20
CA ALA A 227 -9.07 3.66 -2.44
C ALA A 227 -8.17 4.69 -3.16
N VAL A 228 -7.93 4.50 -4.46
CA VAL A 228 -7.14 5.43 -5.29
C VAL A 228 -7.76 6.83 -5.30
N SER A 229 -9.10 6.94 -5.25
CA SER A 229 -9.79 8.24 -5.24
C SER A 229 -9.46 9.11 -4.03
N ALA A 230 -9.03 8.51 -2.90
CA ALA A 230 -8.56 9.23 -1.71
C ALA A 230 -7.32 10.11 -1.98
N PHE A 231 -6.56 9.79 -3.03
CA PHE A 231 -5.34 10.50 -3.43
C PHE A 231 -5.64 11.68 -4.37
N GLY A 232 -6.87 11.85 -4.85
CA GLY A 232 -7.24 12.91 -5.80
C GLY A 232 -6.38 12.87 -7.07
N ASP A 233 -5.69 13.97 -7.35
CA ASP A 233 -4.76 14.10 -8.49
C ASP A 233 -3.29 13.92 -8.11
N PHE A 234 -3.00 13.35 -6.93
CA PHE A 234 -1.64 13.08 -6.49
C PHE A 234 -0.90 12.18 -7.50
N LYS A 235 0.32 12.58 -7.84
CA LYS A 235 1.19 11.84 -8.77
C LYS A 235 2.38 11.29 -8.02
N ILE A 236 2.78 10.06 -8.36
CA ILE A 236 4.05 9.49 -7.90
C ILE A 236 5.17 10.25 -8.61
N GLY A 237 6.04 10.91 -7.84
CA GLY A 237 7.13 11.72 -8.39
C GLY A 237 8.30 10.86 -8.84
N ASN A 238 9.00 10.26 -7.85
CA ASN A 238 10.15 9.39 -8.12
C ASN A 238 9.86 7.94 -7.67
N PRO A 239 9.59 7.03 -8.60
CA PRO A 239 9.30 5.63 -8.32
C PRO A 239 10.47 4.83 -7.70
N VAL A 240 11.69 5.36 -7.72
CA VAL A 240 12.86 4.74 -7.06
C VAL A 240 12.94 5.10 -5.57
N ARG A 241 12.34 6.22 -5.15
CA ARG A 241 12.36 6.72 -3.77
C ARG A 241 10.95 7.06 -3.32
N LEU A 242 10.08 6.06 -3.35
CA LEU A 242 8.72 6.19 -2.84
C LEU A 242 8.76 6.50 -1.35
N THR A 243 8.08 7.57 -0.93
CA THR A 243 7.93 7.90 0.50
C THR A 243 6.48 8.20 0.86
N GLY A 244 6.08 7.86 2.08
CA GLY A 244 4.75 8.15 2.63
C GLY A 244 3.62 7.78 1.67
N LYS A 245 2.88 8.79 1.19
CA LYS A 245 1.71 8.64 0.30
C LYS A 245 2.06 7.95 -1.02
N GLU A 246 3.27 8.15 -1.55
CA GLU A 246 3.69 7.55 -2.83
C GLU A 246 3.77 6.03 -2.74
N ILE A 247 4.24 5.49 -1.62
CA ILE A 247 4.31 4.04 -1.40
C ILE A 247 2.90 3.46 -1.44
N HIS A 248 1.95 4.03 -0.72
CA HIS A 248 0.59 3.52 -0.68
C HIS A 248 -0.12 3.55 -2.03
N LEU A 249 0.01 4.67 -2.75
CA LEU A 249 -0.56 4.79 -4.08
C LEU A 249 0.08 3.77 -5.05
N TYR A 250 1.39 3.54 -4.94
CA TYR A 250 2.09 2.54 -5.72
C TYR A 250 1.56 1.12 -5.46
N TYR A 251 1.37 0.73 -4.19
CA TYR A 251 0.83 -0.58 -3.84
C TYR A 251 -0.63 -0.76 -4.26
N LEU A 252 -1.45 0.30 -4.22
CA LEU A 252 -2.79 0.28 -4.78
C LEU A 252 -2.77 0.06 -6.29
N PHE A 253 -1.86 0.74 -7.00
CA PHE A 253 -1.70 0.53 -8.43
C PHE A 253 -1.23 -0.90 -8.73
N LEU A 254 -0.22 -1.42 -8.01
CA LEU A 254 0.20 -2.82 -8.15
C LEU A 254 -0.98 -3.76 -7.97
N ARG A 255 -1.77 -3.56 -6.91
CA ARG A 255 -2.95 -4.38 -6.64
C ARG A 255 -3.99 -4.28 -7.75
N TRP A 256 -4.23 -3.09 -8.29
CA TRP A 256 -5.14 -2.89 -9.43
C TRP A 256 -4.65 -3.69 -10.63
N SER A 257 -3.38 -3.56 -10.99
CA SER A 257 -2.77 -4.28 -12.11
C SER A 257 -2.77 -5.79 -11.93
N GLU A 258 -2.72 -6.30 -10.69
CA GLU A 258 -2.86 -7.73 -10.39
C GLU A 258 -4.29 -8.24 -10.60
N LEU A 259 -5.28 -7.45 -10.17
CA LEU A 259 -6.70 -7.85 -10.23
C LEU A 259 -7.27 -7.77 -11.65
N ASP A 260 -6.91 -6.72 -12.40
CA ASP A 260 -7.31 -6.53 -13.79
C ASP A 260 -6.28 -5.68 -14.53
N PRO A 261 -5.29 -6.33 -15.19
CA PRO A 261 -4.25 -5.63 -15.94
C PRO A 261 -4.81 -4.77 -17.07
N ASP A 262 -5.82 -5.25 -17.80
CA ASP A 262 -6.37 -4.55 -18.96
C ASP A 262 -7.09 -3.28 -18.55
N ASP A 263 -7.85 -3.35 -17.47
CA ASP A 263 -8.51 -2.19 -16.89
C ASP A 263 -7.52 -1.17 -16.34
N PHE A 264 -6.50 -1.62 -15.61
CA PHE A 264 -5.42 -0.75 -15.14
C PHE A 264 -4.70 -0.06 -16.32
N ASN A 265 -4.45 -0.78 -17.41
CA ASN A 265 -3.78 -0.26 -18.61
C ASN A 265 -4.60 0.79 -19.36
N ARG A 266 -5.93 0.72 -19.29
CA ARG A 266 -6.83 1.76 -19.82
C ARG A 266 -6.95 2.96 -18.90
N SER A 267 -6.52 2.84 -17.64
CA SER A 267 -6.60 3.94 -16.67
C SER A 267 -5.58 5.04 -16.99
N ARG A 268 -5.86 6.26 -16.49
CA ARG A 268 -4.89 7.37 -16.53
C ARG A 268 -3.60 7.09 -15.74
N HIS A 269 -3.56 6.02 -14.94
CA HIS A 269 -2.46 5.65 -14.06
C HIS A 269 -1.52 4.58 -14.65
N ALA A 270 -1.83 4.05 -15.84
CA ALA A 270 -1.06 2.99 -16.49
C ALA A 270 0.44 3.30 -16.62
N GLY A 271 0.80 4.57 -16.82
CA GLY A 271 2.20 5.01 -16.91
C GLY A 271 2.96 5.03 -15.58
N THR A 272 2.29 4.87 -14.45
CA THR A 272 2.90 5.07 -13.12
C THR A 272 3.55 3.81 -12.55
N ILE A 273 3.07 2.60 -12.86
CA ILE A 273 3.67 1.32 -12.38
C ILE A 273 4.63 0.68 -13.38
N ALA A 274 5.16 1.43 -14.35
CA ALA A 274 6.19 0.90 -15.26
C ALA A 274 7.44 0.30 -14.56
N ILE A 275 7.49 0.37 -13.22
CA ILE A 275 8.61 0.04 -12.34
C ILE A 275 8.24 -1.11 -11.38
N GLY A 276 7.05 -1.71 -11.55
CA GLY A 276 6.43 -2.67 -10.64
C GLY A 276 7.10 -4.02 -10.45
N ASP A 277 7.69 -4.58 -11.51
CA ASP A 277 8.35 -5.89 -11.44
C ASP A 277 9.86 -5.74 -11.56
N THR A 278 10.44 -4.78 -10.84
CA THR A 278 11.89 -4.52 -10.89
C THR A 278 12.67 -5.76 -10.52
N GLU A 279 12.22 -6.60 -9.58
CA GLU A 279 12.96 -7.80 -9.17
C GLU A 279 12.90 -8.92 -10.22
N LYS A 280 11.71 -9.34 -10.69
CA LYS A 280 11.68 -10.39 -11.73
C LYS A 280 12.22 -9.87 -13.04
N ALA A 281 12.00 -8.59 -13.36
CA ALA A 281 12.53 -8.04 -14.58
C ALA A 281 14.04 -7.76 -14.49
N ALA A 282 14.59 -7.46 -13.32
CA ALA A 282 16.03 -7.46 -13.09
C ALA A 282 16.58 -8.89 -13.22
N ALA A 283 15.95 -9.88 -12.59
CA ALA A 283 16.35 -11.29 -12.70
C ALA A 283 16.28 -11.79 -14.16
N ALA A 284 15.26 -11.37 -14.91
CA ALA A 284 15.13 -11.71 -16.32
C ALA A 284 16.15 -10.97 -17.19
N LEU A 285 16.51 -9.72 -16.85
CA LEU A 285 17.58 -8.97 -17.51
C LEU A 285 18.98 -9.56 -17.19
N GLU A 286 19.22 -9.99 -15.95
CA GLU A 286 20.43 -10.71 -15.56
C GLU A 286 20.54 -12.06 -16.28
N ARG A 287 19.42 -12.78 -16.42
CA ARG A 287 19.40 -13.98 -17.25
C ARG A 287 19.72 -13.64 -18.71
N PHE A 288 19.12 -12.58 -19.24
CA PHE A 288 19.36 -12.11 -20.62
C PHE A 288 20.84 -11.76 -20.88
N LYS A 289 21.55 -11.17 -19.91
CA LYS A 289 23.02 -10.94 -19.98
C LYS A 289 23.79 -12.21 -20.30
N SER A 290 23.43 -13.31 -19.65
CA SER A 290 24.13 -14.60 -19.74
C SER A 290 23.76 -15.44 -20.97
N LEU A 291 22.74 -15.05 -21.74
CA LEU A 291 22.28 -15.83 -22.89
C LEU A 291 23.28 -15.75 -24.06
N PRO A 292 23.47 -16.83 -24.82
CA PRO A 292 24.24 -16.80 -26.05
C PRO A 292 23.56 -15.89 -27.08
N ALA A 293 24.35 -15.26 -27.95
CA ALA A 293 23.87 -14.26 -28.91
C ALA A 293 22.68 -14.73 -29.77
N ARG A 294 22.64 -16.02 -30.14
CA ARG A 294 21.56 -16.62 -30.94
C ARG A 294 20.20 -16.70 -30.22
N GLU A 295 20.19 -16.67 -28.88
CA GLU A 295 18.98 -16.79 -28.04
C GLU A 295 18.49 -15.41 -27.55
N LYS A 296 19.31 -14.36 -27.67
CA LYS A 296 18.96 -13.01 -27.23
C LYS A 296 17.75 -12.41 -27.96
N PRO A 297 17.54 -12.56 -29.29
CA PRO A 297 16.36 -12.00 -29.95
C PRO A 297 15.04 -12.48 -29.33
N ASP A 298 14.85 -13.79 -29.19
CA ASP A 298 13.63 -14.36 -28.63
C ASP A 298 13.45 -13.97 -27.15
N ALA A 299 14.54 -13.93 -26.39
CA ALA A 299 14.50 -13.48 -25.00
C ALA A 299 14.15 -11.99 -24.87
N ALA A 300 14.62 -11.14 -25.78
CA ALA A 300 14.28 -9.72 -25.81
C ALA A 300 12.79 -9.51 -26.12
N GLU A 301 12.22 -10.27 -27.07
CA GLU A 301 10.77 -10.24 -27.34
C GLU A 301 9.97 -10.70 -26.12
N ASN A 302 10.40 -11.77 -25.45
CA ASN A 302 9.76 -12.24 -24.23
C ASN A 302 9.83 -11.22 -23.08
N LEU A 303 10.92 -10.45 -22.97
CA LEU A 303 11.05 -9.37 -21.99
C LEU A 303 10.18 -8.15 -22.30
N MET A 304 9.81 -7.98 -23.57
CA MET A 304 8.87 -6.94 -24.02
C MET A 304 7.42 -7.39 -23.96
N ALA A 305 7.17 -8.70 -23.96
CA ALA A 305 5.83 -9.28 -23.88
C ALA A 305 5.13 -8.85 -22.56
N GLY A 306 3.90 -8.36 -22.67
CA GLY A 306 3.13 -7.88 -21.51
C GLY A 306 3.56 -6.50 -20.97
N ILE A 307 4.58 -5.87 -21.55
CA ILE A 307 4.96 -4.51 -21.16
C ILE A 307 4.02 -3.50 -21.81
N VAL A 308 3.38 -2.70 -20.96
CA VAL A 308 2.47 -1.63 -21.34
C VAL A 308 3.21 -0.54 -22.14
N PRO A 309 2.57 0.13 -23.12
CA PRO A 309 3.25 1.10 -23.99
C PRO A 309 4.07 2.16 -23.23
N ALA A 310 3.55 2.69 -22.12
CA ALA A 310 4.23 3.69 -21.30
C ALA A 310 5.54 3.18 -20.65
N ALA A 311 5.67 1.87 -20.42
CA ALA A 311 6.84 1.23 -19.81
C ALA A 311 7.85 0.71 -20.84
N ARG A 312 7.46 0.62 -22.13
CA ARG A 312 8.28 0.01 -23.18
C ARG A 312 9.59 0.74 -23.40
N SER A 313 9.61 2.07 -23.37
CA SER A 313 10.85 2.85 -23.57
C SER A 313 11.92 2.52 -22.53
N GLY A 314 11.54 2.42 -21.25
CA GLY A 314 12.46 2.04 -20.18
C GLY A 314 12.98 0.62 -20.34
N ARG A 315 12.09 -0.35 -20.58
CA ARG A 315 12.46 -1.76 -20.78
C ARG A 315 13.37 -1.93 -22.01
N MET A 316 13.00 -1.32 -23.13
CA MET A 316 13.73 -1.41 -24.39
C MET A 316 15.13 -0.83 -24.25
N ARG A 317 15.27 0.29 -23.53
CA ARG A 317 16.58 0.85 -23.18
C ARG A 317 17.43 -0.13 -22.37
N SER A 318 16.88 -0.74 -21.32
CA SER A 318 17.63 -1.69 -20.49
C SER A 318 18.10 -2.92 -21.27
N ILE A 319 17.23 -3.48 -22.14
CA ILE A 319 17.58 -4.60 -23.02
C ILE A 319 18.68 -4.17 -23.99
N ALA A 320 18.50 -3.04 -24.67
CA ALA A 320 19.44 -2.54 -25.66
C ALA A 320 20.82 -2.25 -25.06
N GLN A 321 20.88 -1.59 -23.89
CA GLN A 321 22.14 -1.33 -23.16
C GLN A 321 22.85 -2.64 -22.84
N THR A 322 22.12 -3.57 -22.24
CA THR A 322 22.65 -4.89 -21.87
C THR A 322 23.17 -5.68 -23.08
N TRP A 323 22.52 -5.54 -24.23
CA TRP A 323 22.95 -6.22 -25.44
C TRP A 323 24.16 -5.52 -26.07
N ALA A 324 24.15 -4.18 -26.09
CA ALA A 324 25.19 -3.35 -26.68
C ALA A 324 26.55 -3.52 -25.99
N ASP A 325 26.58 -3.85 -24.69
CA ASP A 325 27.79 -4.23 -23.97
C ASP A 325 28.55 -5.41 -24.60
N THR A 326 27.84 -6.26 -25.36
CA THR A 326 28.41 -7.48 -25.97
C THR A 326 28.37 -7.48 -27.50
N ASP A 327 27.32 -6.93 -28.10
CA ASP A 327 27.10 -6.86 -29.54
C ASP A 327 26.22 -5.64 -29.88
N PRO A 328 26.82 -4.45 -30.03
CA PRO A 328 26.08 -3.23 -30.33
C PRO A 328 25.37 -3.29 -31.69
N SER A 329 25.94 -4.02 -32.65
CA SER A 329 25.32 -4.21 -33.97
C SER A 329 24.04 -5.05 -33.89
N ALA A 330 24.00 -6.10 -33.06
CA ALA A 330 22.77 -6.86 -32.82
C ALA A 330 21.71 -6.05 -32.07
N ALA A 331 22.12 -5.26 -31.08
CA ALA A 331 21.20 -4.36 -30.36
C ALA A 331 20.52 -3.36 -31.33
N ILE A 332 21.31 -2.76 -32.24
CA ILE A 332 20.79 -1.90 -33.32
C ILE A 332 19.77 -2.63 -34.19
N ARG A 333 20.11 -3.82 -34.72
CA ARG A 333 19.20 -4.60 -35.57
C ARG A 333 17.89 -4.93 -34.86
N TRP A 334 17.95 -5.24 -33.57
CA TRP A 334 16.76 -5.52 -32.78
C TRP A 334 15.88 -4.26 -32.60
N LEU A 335 16.48 -3.10 -32.32
CA LEU A 335 15.77 -1.82 -32.23
C LEU A 335 15.15 -1.40 -33.57
N ASP A 336 15.85 -1.63 -34.68
CA ASP A 336 15.37 -1.30 -36.02
C ASP A 336 14.22 -2.22 -36.48
N ALA A 337 14.17 -3.44 -35.93
CA ALA A 337 13.10 -4.40 -36.18
C ALA A 337 11.84 -4.13 -35.33
N ARG A 338 11.75 -3.00 -34.62
CA ARG A 338 10.57 -2.66 -33.81
C ARG A 338 9.39 -2.18 -34.64
N PRO A 339 8.16 -2.55 -34.25
CA PRO A 339 6.95 -2.06 -34.89
C PRO A 339 6.91 -0.52 -34.95
N PRO A 340 6.24 0.08 -35.96
CA PRO A 340 6.18 1.53 -36.11
C PRO A 340 5.72 2.27 -34.84
N GLU A 341 4.79 1.71 -34.08
CA GLU A 341 4.29 2.24 -32.82
C GLU A 341 5.34 2.34 -31.71
N ASP A 342 6.40 1.51 -31.77
CA ASP A 342 7.49 1.50 -30.80
C ASP A 342 8.69 2.35 -31.25
N ARG A 343 8.69 2.94 -32.46
CA ARG A 343 9.82 3.72 -32.98
C ARG A 343 10.30 4.85 -32.07
N PRO A 344 9.44 5.69 -31.45
CA PRO A 344 9.92 6.72 -30.55
C PRO A 344 10.69 6.16 -29.34
N ALA A 345 10.22 5.03 -28.80
CA ALA A 345 10.88 4.31 -27.72
C ALA A 345 12.21 3.68 -28.19
N ALA A 346 12.22 3.06 -29.38
CA ALA A 346 13.39 2.45 -29.98
C ALA A 346 14.48 3.48 -30.30
N ASN A 347 14.11 4.65 -30.83
CA ASN A 347 15.04 5.75 -31.09
C ASN A 347 15.69 6.23 -29.79
N THR A 348 14.87 6.46 -28.75
CA THR A 348 15.37 6.86 -27.42
C THR A 348 16.31 5.80 -26.83
N ALA A 349 15.94 4.52 -26.94
CA ALA A 349 16.76 3.41 -26.48
C ALA A 349 18.08 3.33 -27.27
N ARG A 350 18.05 3.54 -28.60
CA ARG A 350 19.24 3.54 -29.46
C ARG A 350 20.23 4.62 -29.05
N ALA A 351 19.78 5.87 -28.91
CA ALA A 351 20.65 6.96 -28.48
C ALA A 351 21.29 6.70 -27.12
N SER A 352 20.53 6.19 -26.14
CA SER A 352 21.05 5.95 -24.79
C SER A 352 21.82 4.65 -24.61
N ALA A 353 21.63 3.67 -25.50
CA ALA A 353 22.31 2.37 -25.44
C ALA A 353 23.54 2.32 -26.34
N ILE A 354 23.49 2.93 -27.52
CA ILE A 354 24.55 2.80 -28.53
C ILE A 354 25.54 3.96 -28.46
N ALA A 355 25.11 5.19 -28.14
CA ALA A 355 26.03 6.31 -28.06
C ALA A 355 27.21 6.02 -27.13
N PRO A 356 27.06 5.42 -25.93
CA PRO A 356 28.19 5.04 -25.09
C PRO A 356 29.25 4.13 -25.75
N HIS A 357 28.90 3.35 -26.76
CA HIS A 357 29.84 2.43 -27.42
C HIS A 357 30.33 2.95 -28.77
N ASP A 358 29.48 3.64 -29.53
CA ASP A 358 29.79 4.13 -30.87
C ASP A 358 29.02 5.43 -31.18
N LEU A 359 29.66 6.56 -30.88
CA LEU A 359 29.09 7.88 -31.10
C LEU A 359 28.89 8.17 -32.59
N THR A 360 29.86 7.81 -33.43
CA THR A 360 29.80 8.07 -34.88
C THR A 360 28.62 7.35 -35.52
N VAL A 361 28.45 6.06 -35.25
CA VAL A 361 27.31 5.27 -35.76
C VAL A 361 25.97 5.83 -35.25
N THR A 362 25.94 6.34 -34.02
CA THR A 362 24.71 6.94 -33.46
C THR A 362 24.36 8.26 -34.16
N LEU A 363 25.35 9.13 -34.40
CA LEU A 363 25.14 10.40 -35.07
C LEU A 363 24.74 10.21 -36.54
N ASP A 364 25.38 9.29 -37.26
CA ASP A 364 25.07 9.02 -38.66
C ASP A 364 23.67 8.44 -38.84
N TRP A 365 23.23 7.60 -37.90
CA TRP A 365 21.84 7.15 -37.85
C TRP A 365 20.86 8.31 -37.62
N MET A 366 21.19 9.23 -36.71
CA MET A 366 20.33 10.37 -36.37
C MET A 366 20.11 11.31 -37.57
N ASP A 367 21.11 11.52 -38.43
CA ASP A 367 20.97 12.34 -39.63
C ASP A 367 19.95 11.78 -40.63
N GLY A 368 19.75 10.46 -40.63
CA GLY A 368 18.76 9.78 -41.44
C GLY A 368 17.33 9.87 -40.91
N LEU A 369 17.11 10.43 -39.72
CA LEU A 369 15.77 10.57 -39.13
C LEU A 369 15.05 11.82 -39.65
N PRO A 370 13.70 11.76 -39.79
CA PRO A 370 12.88 12.94 -39.97
C PRO A 370 13.17 13.99 -38.90
N GLU A 371 13.06 15.27 -39.24
CA GLU A 371 13.43 16.38 -38.34
C GLU A 371 12.69 16.30 -36.99
N GLU A 372 11.42 15.93 -37.01
CA GLU A 372 10.58 15.76 -35.82
C GLU A 372 10.97 14.55 -34.95
N GLN A 373 11.80 13.64 -35.46
CA GLN A 373 12.30 12.44 -34.78
C GLN A 373 13.78 12.55 -34.42
N ARG A 374 14.46 13.63 -34.83
CA ARG A 374 15.83 13.89 -34.41
C ARG A 374 15.82 14.15 -32.90
N LEU A 375 16.39 13.19 -32.18
CA LEU A 375 16.67 13.37 -30.76
C LEU A 375 17.56 14.60 -30.59
N SER A 376 17.49 15.28 -29.44
CA SER A 376 18.40 16.39 -29.22
C SER A 376 19.83 15.87 -29.22
N LEU A 377 20.71 16.48 -30.02
CA LEU A 377 22.15 16.20 -30.02
C LEU A 377 22.72 16.21 -28.59
N VAL A 378 22.20 17.12 -27.76
CA VAL A 378 22.48 17.22 -26.32
C VAL A 378 22.28 15.89 -25.59
N GLN A 379 21.21 15.14 -25.85
CA GLN A 379 20.96 13.87 -25.17
C GLN A 379 21.96 12.78 -25.59
N ILE A 380 22.31 12.72 -26.88
CA ILE A 380 23.30 11.76 -27.40
C ILE A 380 24.68 12.06 -26.80
N PHE A 381 25.07 13.33 -26.83
CA PHE A 381 26.35 13.79 -26.30
C PHE A 381 26.44 13.62 -24.78
N ASP A 382 25.40 13.99 -24.02
CA ASP A 382 25.32 13.74 -22.58
C ASP A 382 25.45 12.25 -22.24
N SER A 383 24.79 11.37 -23.01
CA SER A 383 24.92 9.92 -22.83
C SER A 383 26.34 9.42 -23.09
N TRP A 384 27.02 9.95 -24.11
CA TRP A 384 28.41 9.58 -24.40
C TRP A 384 29.37 10.10 -23.32
N THR A 385 29.28 11.37 -22.95
CA THR A 385 30.18 12.00 -21.98
C THR A 385 30.10 11.33 -20.60
N LYS A 386 28.91 10.89 -20.19
CA LYS A 386 28.72 10.09 -18.97
C LYS A 386 29.47 8.76 -18.99
N ALA A 387 29.55 8.11 -20.16
CA ALA A 387 30.26 6.84 -20.33
C ALA A 387 31.79 7.03 -20.49
N HIS A 388 32.21 8.21 -20.96
CA HIS A 388 33.62 8.54 -21.26
C HIS A 388 34.09 9.78 -20.50
N PRO A 389 34.11 9.77 -19.16
CA PRO A 389 34.46 10.95 -18.38
C PRO A 389 35.90 11.42 -18.70
N GLY A 390 36.03 12.70 -19.04
CA GLY A 390 37.30 13.35 -19.36
C GLY A 390 37.85 13.07 -20.77
N GLN A 391 37.14 12.30 -21.59
CA GLN A 391 37.49 12.13 -23.00
C GLN A 391 36.80 13.19 -23.86
N ARG A 392 37.42 13.51 -25.00
CA ARG A 392 36.80 14.33 -26.05
C ARG A 392 36.47 13.46 -27.24
N ALA A 393 35.27 13.62 -27.78
CA ALA A 393 34.86 12.93 -29.00
C ALA A 393 35.79 13.31 -30.16
N ASP A 394 36.11 12.35 -31.03
CA ASP A 394 36.75 12.67 -32.30
C ASP A 394 35.72 13.34 -33.22
N ARG A 395 35.95 14.62 -33.51
CA ARG A 395 35.06 15.46 -34.32
C ARG A 395 35.48 15.51 -35.78
N SER A 396 36.50 14.74 -36.16
CA SER A 396 37.01 14.69 -37.53
C SER A 396 35.91 14.26 -38.49
N GLY A 397 35.53 15.15 -39.41
CA GLY A 397 34.48 14.91 -40.40
C GLY A 397 33.05 15.20 -39.93
N TRP A 398 32.86 15.71 -38.70
CA TRP A 398 31.54 16.16 -38.28
C TRP A 398 31.10 17.42 -39.03
N PRO A 399 29.83 17.54 -39.46
CA PRO A 399 29.31 18.79 -40.01
C PRO A 399 29.32 19.90 -38.94
N ALA A 400 29.41 21.15 -39.38
CA ALA A 400 29.57 22.33 -38.50
C ALA A 400 28.54 22.37 -37.35
N GLY A 401 27.27 22.06 -37.62
CA GLY A 401 26.23 22.05 -36.58
C GLY A 401 26.42 20.99 -35.49
N ARG A 402 27.03 19.83 -35.78
CA ARG A 402 27.37 18.83 -34.75
C ARG A 402 28.54 19.32 -33.88
N VAL A 403 29.49 20.02 -34.50
CA VAL A 403 30.65 20.60 -33.80
C VAL A 403 30.19 21.70 -32.84
N GLU A 404 29.34 22.61 -33.30
CA GLU A 404 28.75 23.69 -32.49
C GLU A 404 27.96 23.14 -31.31
N ALA A 405 27.04 22.19 -31.54
CA ALA A 405 26.26 21.58 -30.46
C ALA A 405 27.12 20.84 -29.41
N TRP A 406 28.27 20.29 -29.81
CA TRP A 406 29.22 19.68 -28.87
C TRP A 406 29.93 20.74 -28.02
N GLU A 407 30.34 21.84 -28.64
CA GLU A 407 31.00 22.97 -27.95
C GLU A 407 30.07 23.63 -26.94
N ASP A 408 28.79 23.80 -27.29
CA ASP A 408 27.75 24.28 -26.37
C ASP A 408 27.60 23.37 -25.14
N LEU A 409 27.63 22.05 -25.33
CA LEU A 409 27.57 21.11 -24.21
C LEU A 409 28.82 21.19 -23.34
N GLU A 410 30.02 21.26 -23.94
CA GLU A 410 31.27 21.43 -23.17
C GLU A 410 31.23 22.72 -22.34
N ALA A 411 30.69 23.81 -22.88
CA ALA A 411 30.56 25.09 -22.16
C ALA A 411 29.65 24.98 -20.93
N LEU A 412 28.52 24.26 -21.05
CA LEU A 412 27.57 24.07 -19.95
C LEU A 412 28.11 23.19 -18.80
N GLN A 413 29.13 22.37 -19.03
CA GLN A 413 29.71 21.50 -17.99
C GLN A 413 30.79 22.18 -17.14
N VAL A 414 31.24 23.38 -17.54
CA VAL A 414 32.29 24.14 -16.83
C VAL A 414 31.69 25.07 -15.77
N GLU A 415 30.39 25.35 -15.84
CA GLU A 415 29.58 26.06 -14.83
C GLU A 415 29.11 25.12 -13.71
#